data_AF-A0A8H4RL59-F1
#
_entry.id   AF-A0A8H4RL59-F1
#
_cell.length_a   1.000
_cell.length_b   1.000
_cell.length_c   1.000
_cell.angle_alpha   90.00
_cell.angle_beta   90.00
_cell.angle_gamma   90.00
#
_symmetry.space_group_name_H-M   'P 1'
#
loop_
_entity.id
_entity.type
_entity.pdbx_description
1 polymer ?
#
loop_
_entity_poly.entity_id
_entity_poly.type
_entity_poly.pdbx_seq_one_letter_code
_entity_poly.pdbx_strand_id
1 'polypeptide(L)'
;MVQYWVDQIAILVNGTITATLQSPPLVWIQAVVTGSIYLAAISSETQPLNFQQLAASHAAHNSPARAFHGTRNFNPTDAVLKAILGPIGMAENSTAYASAQQIGKTAAAAVAITRADDNFNDFVDYTFGPNIPAIYQVTPRGASVPDTPQA
;
A
#
# COMPACT_ATOMS: atom_id res chain seq x y z
N MET A 1 -6.24 -12.58 9.69
CA MET A 1 -5.03 -11.79 9.39
C MET A 1 -5.18 -10.93 8.15
N VAL A 2 -5.64 -11.48 7.02
CA VAL A 2 -5.93 -10.68 5.81
C VAL A 2 -6.90 -9.52 6.08
N GLN A 3 -8.07 -9.79 6.68
CA GLN A 3 -9.06 -8.75 7.01
C GLN A 3 -8.50 -7.67 7.95
N TYR A 4 -7.72 -8.08 8.95
CA TYR A 4 -7.04 -7.13 9.85
C TYR A 4 -6.19 -6.14 9.06
N TRP A 5 -5.34 -6.64 8.15
CA TRP A 5 -4.51 -5.76 7.33
C TRP A 5 -5.32 -4.90 6.36
N VAL A 6 -6.41 -5.43 5.78
CA VAL A 6 -7.34 -4.64 4.96
C VAL A 6 -7.89 -3.44 5.74
N ASP A 7 -8.36 -3.67 6.96
CA ASP A 7 -8.92 -2.60 7.82
C ASP A 7 -7.84 -1.59 8.22
N GLN A 8 -6.65 -2.07 8.59
CA GLN A 8 -5.54 -1.20 9.01
C GLN A 8 -5.01 -0.37 7.84
N ILE A 9 -4.93 -0.92 6.63
CA ILE A 9 -4.50 -0.16 5.45
C ILE A 9 -5.53 0.90 5.11
N ALA A 10 -6.83 0.59 5.17
CA ALA A 10 -7.86 1.59 4.97
C ALA A 10 -7.71 2.77 5.97
N ILE A 11 -7.42 2.48 7.24
CA ILE A 11 -7.17 3.50 8.26
C ILE A 11 -5.88 4.28 7.97
N LEU A 12 -4.77 3.59 7.68
CA LEU A 12 -3.47 4.21 7.44
C LEU A 12 -3.49 5.12 6.21
N VAL A 13 -4.17 4.69 5.15
CA VAL A 13 -4.29 5.45 3.91
C VAL A 13 -5.27 6.61 4.09
N ASN A 14 -6.42 6.43 4.75
CA ASN A 14 -7.38 7.52 4.98
C ASN A 14 -6.91 8.53 6.04
N GLY A 15 -6.09 8.11 7.01
CA GLY A 15 -5.47 8.98 8.00
C GLY A 15 -4.39 9.92 7.43
N THR A 16 -4.01 9.75 6.16
CA THR A 16 -3.11 10.67 5.42
C THR A 16 -3.78 12.00 5.03
N ILE A 17 -5.11 12.11 5.15
CA ILE A 17 -5.90 13.27 4.74
C ILE A 17 -5.77 14.38 5.80
N THR A 18 -4.58 14.93 5.98
CA THR A 18 -4.42 16.26 6.56
C THR A 18 -4.50 17.27 5.42
N ALA A 19 -5.68 17.86 5.24
CA ALA A 19 -5.94 19.05 4.43
C ALA A 19 -5.36 19.05 2.99
N THR A 20 -6.24 18.82 2.02
CA THR A 20 -6.17 19.36 0.64
C THR A 20 -5.21 18.77 -0.40
N LEU A 21 -4.54 17.63 -0.19
CA LEU A 21 -3.82 16.96 -1.29
C LEU A 21 -4.45 15.60 -1.66
N GLN A 22 -4.66 15.43 -2.96
CA GLN A 22 -5.24 14.27 -3.61
C GLN A 22 -4.52 13.00 -3.17
N SER A 23 -5.33 12.04 -2.73
CA SER A 23 -4.96 10.71 -2.29
C SER A 23 -3.87 10.12 -3.19
N PRO A 24 -2.88 9.38 -2.66
CA PRO A 24 -2.31 8.30 -3.45
C PRO A 24 -3.48 7.47 -4.01
N PRO A 25 -3.34 6.80 -5.15
CA PRO A 25 -4.43 6.02 -5.73
C PRO A 25 -4.76 4.93 -4.71
N LEU A 26 -5.82 5.15 -3.94
CA LEU A 26 -6.14 4.39 -2.72
C LEU A 26 -6.20 2.89 -3.04
N VAL A 27 -6.71 2.60 -4.24
CA VAL A 27 -6.85 1.27 -4.82
C VAL A 27 -5.49 0.66 -5.19
N TRP A 28 -4.53 1.46 -5.68
CA TRP A 28 -3.20 0.96 -6.06
C TRP A 28 -2.43 0.45 -4.85
N ILE A 29 -2.37 1.23 -3.76
CA ILE A 29 -1.70 0.80 -2.52
C ILE A 29 -2.37 -0.46 -1.97
N GLN A 30 -3.70 -0.48 -1.92
CA GLN A 30 -4.44 -1.64 -1.42
C GLN A 30 -4.19 -2.90 -2.26
N ALA A 31 -4.07 -2.76 -3.59
CA ALA A 31 -3.71 -3.87 -4.49
C ALA A 31 -2.28 -4.37 -4.23
N VAL A 32 -1.30 -3.48 -4.06
CA VAL A 32 0.09 -3.83 -3.74
C VAL A 32 0.17 -4.62 -2.43
N VAL A 33 -0.51 -4.15 -1.38
CA VAL A 33 -0.48 -4.86 -0.09
C VAL A 33 -1.18 -6.21 -0.17
N THR A 34 -2.35 -6.27 -0.80
CA THR A 34 -3.12 -7.52 -0.94
C THR A 34 -2.35 -8.55 -1.76
N GLY A 35 -1.72 -8.13 -2.86
CA GLY A 35 -0.85 -8.99 -3.67
C GLY A 35 0.34 -9.53 -2.87
N SER A 36 0.92 -8.71 -2.00
CA SER A 36 2.06 -9.10 -1.16
C SER A 36 1.66 -10.11 -0.09
N ILE A 37 0.49 -9.92 0.53
CA ILE A 37 -0.09 -10.88 1.47
C ILE A 37 -0.35 -12.22 0.78
N TYR A 38 -0.95 -12.19 -0.41
CA TYR A 38 -1.24 -13.39 -1.20
C TYR A 38 0.03 -14.16 -1.56
N LEU A 39 1.06 -13.46 -2.06
CA LEU A 39 2.34 -14.08 -2.41
C LEU A 39 3.04 -14.69 -1.20
N ALA A 40 3.00 -14.01 -0.04
CA ALA A 40 3.54 -14.55 1.21
C ALA A 40 2.77 -15.79 1.69
N ALA A 41 1.44 -15.80 1.53
CA ALA A 41 0.59 -16.93 1.90
C ALA A 41 0.92 -18.17 1.06
N ILE A 42 1.03 -18.04 -0.27
CA ILE A 42 1.46 -19.16 -1.14
C ILE A 42 2.87 -19.63 -0.75
N SER A 43 3.79 -18.69 -0.56
CA SER A 43 5.18 -19.01 -0.22
C SER A 43 5.37 -19.68 1.16
N SER A 44 4.32 -19.70 1.99
CA SER A 44 4.32 -20.31 3.31
C SER A 44 3.23 -21.37 3.50
N GLU A 45 2.54 -21.78 2.45
CA GLU A 45 1.31 -22.60 2.54
C GLU A 45 1.49 -23.95 3.26
N THR A 46 2.71 -24.51 3.20
CA THR A 46 3.06 -25.78 3.85
C THR A 46 3.47 -25.64 5.31
N GLN A 47 3.59 -24.41 5.80
CA GLN A 47 4.02 -24.10 7.16
C GLN A 47 2.85 -24.04 8.14
N PRO A 48 3.09 -24.10 9.46
CA PRO A 48 2.04 -23.93 10.45
C PRO A 48 1.36 -22.56 10.38
N LEU A 49 0.12 -22.46 10.90
CA LEU A 49 -0.72 -21.26 10.79
C LEU A 49 -0.05 -19.99 11.32
N ASN A 50 0.64 -20.07 12.47
CA ASN A 50 1.33 -18.92 13.05
C ASN A 50 2.48 -18.41 12.15
N PHE A 51 3.20 -19.31 11.49
CA PHE A 51 4.21 -18.97 10.49
C PHE A 51 3.60 -18.24 9.31
N GLN A 52 2.50 -18.77 8.75
CA GLN A 52 1.79 -18.15 7.63
C GLN A 52 1.28 -16.75 8.00
N GLN A 53 0.70 -16.60 9.20
CA GLN A 53 0.21 -15.32 9.70
C GLN A 53 1.33 -14.31 9.91
N LEU A 54 2.50 -14.75 10.40
CA LEU A 54 3.67 -13.90 10.56
C LEU A 54 4.24 -13.44 9.22
N ALA A 55 4.37 -14.36 8.25
CA ALA A 55 4.85 -14.06 6.91
C ALA A 55 3.92 -13.07 6.18
N ALA A 56 2.61 -13.33 6.21
CA ALA A 56 1.60 -12.42 5.66
C ALA A 56 1.64 -11.03 6.33
N SER A 57 1.86 -10.98 7.65
CA SER A 57 1.93 -9.71 8.39
C SER A 57 3.17 -8.91 8.07
N HIS A 58 4.33 -9.55 7.92
CA HIS A 58 5.53 -8.86 7.45
C HIS A 58 5.40 -8.39 6.00
N ALA A 59 4.73 -9.16 5.12
CA ALA A 59 4.43 -8.69 3.78
C ALA A 59 3.54 -7.45 3.80
N ALA A 60 2.47 -7.49 4.60
CA ALA A 60 1.53 -6.39 4.72
C ALA A 60 2.12 -5.13 5.32
N HIS A 61 3.07 -5.27 6.24
CA HIS A 61 3.83 -4.17 6.84
C HIS A 61 4.85 -3.56 5.86
N ASN A 62 5.63 -4.40 5.18
CA ASN A 62 6.74 -3.94 4.35
C ASN A 62 6.29 -3.35 3.00
N SER A 63 5.09 -3.70 2.55
CA SER A 63 4.49 -3.17 1.31
C SER A 63 4.20 -1.66 1.39
N PRO A 64 3.38 -1.16 2.34
CA PRO A 64 3.13 0.25 2.51
C PRO A 64 4.34 1.00 3.07
N ALA A 65 5.22 0.37 3.87
CA ALA A 65 6.46 1.01 4.33
C ALA A 65 7.37 1.49 3.18
N ARG A 66 7.28 0.85 2.00
CA ARG A 66 7.97 1.31 0.77
C ARG A 66 7.28 2.51 0.12
N ALA A 67 5.94 2.57 0.16
CA ALA A 67 5.16 3.70 -0.38
C ALA A 67 5.17 4.92 0.56
N PHE A 68 5.24 4.69 1.87
CA PHE A 68 5.16 5.71 2.92
C PHE A 68 6.51 6.03 3.56
N HIS A 69 7.62 5.55 2.99
CA HIS A 69 8.96 5.86 3.48
C HIS A 69 9.16 7.38 3.52
N GLY A 70 9.54 7.92 4.68
CA GLY A 70 9.68 9.37 4.86
C GLY A 70 8.37 10.14 5.06
N THR A 71 7.22 9.47 5.17
CA THR A 71 5.94 10.10 5.53
C THR A 71 5.60 9.90 7.01
N ARG A 72 4.64 10.69 7.50
CA ARG A 72 4.16 10.61 8.91
C ARG A 72 3.53 9.25 9.27
N ASN A 73 3.18 8.42 8.29
CA ASN A 73 2.51 7.14 8.51
C ASN A 73 3.45 5.94 8.71
N PHE A 74 4.76 6.17 8.69
CA PHE A 74 5.73 5.12 8.96
C PHE A 74 5.57 4.54 10.39
N ASN A 75 5.53 5.41 11.41
CA ASN A 75 5.41 4.97 12.81
C ASN A 75 4.07 4.24 13.10
N PRO A 76 2.90 4.72 12.63
CA PRO A 76 1.67 3.95 12.70
C PRO A 76 1.75 2.56 12.06
N THR A 77 2.44 2.42 10.92
CA THR A 77 2.60 1.13 10.24
C THR A 77 3.37 0.13 11.11
N ASP A 78 4.46 0.56 11.77
CA ASP A 78 5.21 -0.27 12.72
C ASP A 78 4.35 -0.67 13.94
N ALA A 79 3.57 0.26 14.48
CA ALA A 79 2.70 0.01 15.63
C ALA A 79 1.64 -1.06 15.33
N VAL A 80 1.06 -1.03 14.13
CA VAL A 80 0.09 -2.03 13.66
C VAL A 80 0.70 -3.43 13.63
N LEU A 81 1.89 -3.59 13.04
CA LEU A 81 2.57 -4.90 13.05
C LEU A 81 2.85 -5.35 14.49
N LYS A 82 3.40 -4.45 15.32
CA LYS A 82 3.76 -4.77 16.70
C LYS A 82 2.58 -5.24 17.55
N ALA A 83 1.38 -4.70 17.30
CA ALA A 83 0.16 -5.06 18.03
C ALA A 83 -0.26 -6.54 17.83
N ILE A 84 0.13 -7.18 16.74
CA ILE A 84 -0.28 -8.54 16.40
C ILE A 84 0.81 -9.60 16.56
N LEU A 85 2.06 -9.22 16.81
CA LEU A 85 3.17 -10.18 17.00
C LEU A 85 2.92 -11.13 18.19
N GLY A 86 2.49 -10.58 19.33
CA GLY A 86 2.16 -11.38 20.52
C GLY A 86 1.06 -12.41 20.27
N PRO A 87 -0.12 -12.01 19.77
CA PRO A 87 -1.21 -12.92 19.41
C PRO A 87 -0.85 -14.00 18.38
N ILE A 88 0.10 -13.76 17.47
CA ILE A 88 0.58 -14.78 16.52
C ILE A 88 1.35 -15.91 17.24
N GLY A 89 2.01 -15.60 18.37
CA GLY A 89 2.56 -16.62 19.26
C GLY A 89 3.77 -17.37 18.70
N MET A 90 4.61 -16.71 17.90
CA MET A 90 5.91 -17.24 17.49
C MET A 90 7.05 -16.66 18.32
N ALA A 91 8.01 -17.51 18.68
CA ALA A 91 9.21 -17.08 19.39
C ALA A 91 10.10 -16.23 18.47
N GLU A 92 10.29 -14.95 18.82
CA GLU A 92 11.05 -13.97 18.01
C GLU A 92 12.50 -14.38 17.74
N ASN A 93 13.10 -15.16 18.64
CA ASN A 93 14.47 -15.65 18.52
C ASN A 93 14.59 -16.98 17.73
N SER A 94 13.49 -17.49 17.18
CA SER A 94 13.50 -18.74 16.42
C SER A 94 13.93 -18.55 14.97
N THR A 95 14.55 -19.58 14.39
CA THR A 95 14.84 -19.62 12.94
C THR A 95 13.55 -19.57 12.11
N ALA A 96 12.46 -20.18 12.60
CA ALA A 96 11.16 -20.11 11.97
C ALA A 96 10.63 -18.65 11.88
N TYR A 97 10.82 -17.85 12.93
CA TYR A 97 10.43 -16.43 12.93
C TYR A 97 11.21 -15.65 11.88
N ALA A 98 12.55 -15.80 11.87
CA ALA A 98 13.39 -15.15 10.87
C ALA A 98 13.00 -15.54 9.44
N SER A 99 12.71 -16.82 9.20
CA SER A 99 12.27 -17.32 7.89
C SER A 99 10.92 -16.74 7.47
N ALA A 100 9.92 -16.72 8.36
CA ALA A 100 8.61 -16.14 8.08
C ALA A 100 8.73 -14.64 7.77
N GLN A 101 9.52 -13.91 8.56
CA GLN A 101 9.83 -12.50 8.32
C GLN A 101 10.48 -12.30 6.94
N GLN A 102 11.45 -13.15 6.58
CA GLN A 102 12.13 -13.05 5.30
C GLN A 102 11.18 -13.32 4.12
N ILE A 103 10.31 -14.33 4.22
CA ILE A 103 9.29 -14.60 3.20
C ILE A 103 8.38 -13.38 3.00
N GLY A 104 7.91 -12.79 4.10
CA GLY A 104 7.07 -11.59 4.03
C GLY A 104 7.78 -10.40 3.36
N LYS A 105 9.04 -10.14 3.72
CA LYS A 105 9.85 -9.08 3.10
C LYS A 105 10.09 -9.33 1.61
N THR A 106 10.42 -10.57 1.24
CA THR A 106 10.64 -10.96 -0.16
C THR A 106 9.35 -10.80 -0.98
N ALA A 107 8.21 -11.20 -0.44
CA ALA A 107 6.92 -11.05 -1.11
C ALA A 107 6.58 -9.57 -1.36
N ALA A 108 6.72 -8.72 -0.34
CA ALA A 108 6.53 -7.27 -0.48
C ALA A 108 7.48 -6.66 -1.51
N ALA A 109 8.74 -7.09 -1.54
CA ALA A 109 9.72 -6.63 -2.51
C ALA A 109 9.35 -7.03 -3.95
N ALA A 110 8.97 -8.30 -4.15
CA ALA A 110 8.60 -8.83 -5.46
C ALA A 110 7.40 -8.07 -6.05
N VAL A 111 6.34 -7.87 -5.28
CA VAL A 111 5.17 -7.13 -5.75
C VAL A 111 5.50 -5.67 -6.03
N ALA A 112 6.30 -5.01 -5.18
CA ALA A 112 6.73 -3.64 -5.44
C ALA A 112 7.52 -3.51 -6.74
N ILE A 113 8.42 -4.45 -7.04
CA ILE A 113 9.19 -4.47 -8.29
C ILE A 113 8.25 -4.68 -9.49
N THR A 114 7.34 -5.66 -9.43
CA THR A 114 6.39 -5.92 -10.52
C THR A 114 5.45 -4.75 -10.79
N ARG A 115 5.19 -3.90 -9.78
CA ARG A 115 4.31 -2.73 -9.90
C ARG A 115 5.08 -1.43 -10.15
N ALA A 116 6.39 -1.46 -10.25
CA ALA A 116 7.20 -0.27 -10.55
C ALA A 116 6.99 0.22 -12.00
N ASP A 117 6.77 -0.71 -12.92
CA ASP A 117 6.64 -0.45 -14.37
C ASP A 117 5.19 -0.63 -14.87
N ASP A 118 4.19 -0.36 -14.03
CA ASP A 118 2.78 -0.52 -14.39
C ASP A 118 2.20 0.70 -15.14
N ASN A 119 3.08 1.59 -15.62
CA ASN A 119 2.77 2.86 -16.28
C ASN A 119 1.88 3.78 -15.44
N PHE A 120 1.70 3.50 -14.14
CA PHE A 120 0.85 4.32 -13.28
C PHE A 120 1.42 5.73 -13.09
N ASN A 121 2.74 5.86 -13.13
CA ASN A 121 3.45 7.14 -13.00
C ASN A 121 3.82 7.77 -14.35
N ASP A 122 3.33 7.21 -15.47
CA ASP A 122 3.59 7.80 -16.78
C ASP A 122 2.96 9.18 -16.84
N PHE A 123 3.79 10.19 -17.05
CA PHE A 123 3.31 11.55 -17.23
C PHE A 123 2.59 11.64 -18.58
N VAL A 124 1.28 11.87 -18.53
CA VAL A 124 0.47 12.16 -19.70
C VAL A 124 0.20 13.66 -19.73
N ASP A 125 0.82 14.35 -20.67
CA ASP A 125 0.56 15.77 -20.90
C ASP A 125 -0.79 15.95 -21.61
N TYR A 126 -1.75 16.59 -20.94
CA TYR A 126 -3.01 16.93 -21.57
C TYR A 126 -2.86 18.26 -22.32
N THR A 127 -2.88 18.20 -23.65
CA THR A 127 -2.88 19.40 -24.49
C THR A 127 -4.30 20.00 -24.52
N PHE A 128 -4.45 21.19 -23.94
CA PHE A 128 -5.72 21.93 -23.96
C PHE A 128 -6.10 22.33 -25.39
N GLY A 129 -7.35 22.05 -25.77
CA GLY A 129 -7.92 22.47 -27.05
C GLY A 129 -8.52 23.88 -27.00
N PRO A 130 -9.12 24.36 -28.11
CA PRO A 130 -9.77 25.67 -28.14
C PRO A 130 -10.91 25.76 -27.11
N ASN A 131 -11.18 26.97 -26.61
CA ASN A 131 -12.21 27.24 -25.61
C ASN A 131 -13.63 27.12 -26.22
N ILE A 132 -14.11 25.88 -26.31
CA ILE A 132 -15.46 25.52 -26.75
C ILE A 132 -16.07 24.51 -25.77
N PRO A 133 -17.41 24.38 -25.73
CA PRO A 133 -18.07 23.40 -24.86
C PRO A 133 -17.52 21.98 -25.06
N ALA A 134 -17.43 21.23 -23.96
CA ALA A 134 -16.92 19.85 -23.89
C ALA A 134 -15.41 19.63 -24.13
N ILE A 135 -14.60 20.70 -24.19
CA ILE A 135 -13.13 20.61 -24.14
C ILE A 135 -12.63 21.16 -22.81
N TYR A 136 -11.81 20.39 -22.09
CA TYR A 136 -11.21 20.85 -20.83
C TYR A 136 -10.36 22.10 -21.07
N GLN A 137 -10.44 23.05 -20.13
CA GLN A 137 -9.68 24.31 -20.14
C GLN A 137 -8.88 24.43 -18.83
N VAL A 138 -7.79 25.20 -18.87
CA VAL A 138 -6.99 25.49 -17.67
C VAL A 138 -7.81 26.34 -16.71
N THR A 139 -7.94 25.91 -15.46
CA THR A 139 -8.60 26.70 -14.42
C THR A 139 -7.64 27.76 -13.86
N PRO A 140 -8.02 29.05 -13.81
CA PRO A 140 -7.16 30.10 -13.24
C PRO A 140 -6.80 29.79 -11.78
N ARG A 141 -5.52 30.00 -11.39
CA ARG A 141 -4.92 29.77 -10.05
C ARG A 141 -4.46 28.33 -9.72
N GLY A 142 -4.35 27.45 -10.71
CA GLY A 142 -3.64 26.18 -10.52
C GLY A 142 -4.43 25.10 -9.79
N ALA A 143 -5.75 25.20 -9.76
CA ALA A 143 -6.59 24.02 -9.54
C ALA A 143 -6.56 23.21 -10.84
N SER A 144 -5.84 22.10 -10.87
CA SER A 144 -5.54 21.34 -12.08
C SER A 144 -6.74 20.60 -12.69
N VAL A 145 -7.92 20.66 -12.08
CA VAL A 145 -9.13 19.94 -12.52
C VAL A 145 -10.37 20.77 -12.14
N PRO A 146 -11.36 20.96 -13.04
CA PRO A 146 -12.64 21.52 -12.65
C PRO A 146 -13.44 20.49 -11.83
N ASP A 147 -13.97 20.91 -10.67
CA ASP A 147 -14.78 20.05 -9.78
C ASP A 147 -16.11 19.58 -10.42
N THR A 148 -16.51 20.12 -11.58
CA THR A 148 -17.69 19.66 -12.33
C THR A 148 -17.52 19.79 -13.85
N PRO A 149 -18.23 18.98 -14.67
CA PRO A 149 -18.18 19.02 -16.14
C PRO A 149 -18.67 20.32 -16.80
N GLN A 150 -19.07 21.32 -16.01
CA GLN A 150 -19.77 22.53 -16.45
C GLN A 150 -19.01 23.83 -16.11
N ALA A 151 -17.84 23.75 -15.48
CA ALA A 151 -17.01 24.91 -15.15
C ALA A 151 -16.15 25.37 -16.34
#